data_AF-A0A6J1BHM3-F1
#
_entry.id   AF-A0A6J1BHM3-F1
#
_cell.length_a   1.000
_cell.length_b   1.000
_cell.length_c   1.000
_cell.angle_alpha   90.00
_cell.angle_beta   90.00
_cell.angle_gamma   90.00
#
_symmetry.space_group_name_H-M   'P 1'
#
loop_
_entity.id
_entity.type
_entity.pdbx_description
1 polymer ?
#
loop_
_entity_poly.entity_id
_entity_poly.type
_entity_poly.pdbx_seq_one_letter_code
_entity_poly.pdbx_strand_id
1 'polypeptide(L)'
;MVHDSSEELTWEAEDEWITVAEYDVKFTQLARYVPYLISTKEMKIRRFVDGLVEPLFKGVSSREFDFYASVVDCAQKIEMRIVKTKIAKDRSKRAKIESHRDFRGNRGSSSTRQPRDT
;
A
#
# COMPACT_ATOMS: atom_id res chain seq x y z
N MET A 1 -35.12 4.75 17.36
CA MET A 1 -34.15 4.24 16.37
C MET A 1 -33.81 5.35 15.40
N VAL A 2 -32.88 6.21 15.81
CA VAL A 2 -32.03 6.98 14.91
C VAL A 2 -30.63 6.66 15.41
N HIS A 3 -29.99 5.67 14.79
CA HIS A 3 -28.55 5.51 14.98
C HIS A 3 -27.92 6.59 14.12
N ASP A 4 -27.56 7.68 14.79
CA ASP A 4 -26.55 8.62 14.32
C ASP A 4 -25.23 7.84 14.28
N SER A 5 -25.00 7.14 13.16
CA SER A 5 -23.76 6.42 12.87
C SER A 5 -22.78 7.33 12.14
N SER A 6 -22.67 8.59 12.60
CA SER A 6 -21.76 9.58 12.03
C SER A 6 -20.42 9.63 12.79
N GLU A 7 -20.07 8.53 13.46
CA GLU A 7 -18.79 8.32 14.14
C GLU A 7 -18.09 7.06 13.65
N GLU A 8 -18.02 6.81 12.33
CA GLU A 8 -17.13 5.77 11.82
C GLU A 8 -16.31 6.22 10.60
N LEU A 9 -14.99 6.22 10.82
CA LEU A 9 -13.96 5.83 9.85
C LEU A 9 -13.61 6.82 8.73
N THR A 10 -13.09 7.98 9.13
CA THR A 10 -12.00 8.61 8.37
C THR A 10 -10.76 8.74 9.25
N TRP A 11 -10.23 7.58 9.68
CA TRP A 11 -8.79 7.51 9.87
C TRP A 11 -8.20 7.65 8.47
N GLU A 12 -7.89 8.88 8.08
CA GLU A 12 -6.96 9.10 6.99
C GLU A 12 -5.64 8.50 7.45
N ALA A 13 -5.43 7.23 7.09
CA ALA A 13 -4.14 6.59 7.10
C ALA A 13 -3.27 7.35 6.10
N GLU A 14 -2.81 8.53 6.50
CA GLU A 14 -1.62 9.16 5.96
C GLU A 14 -0.50 8.16 6.18
N ASP A 15 -0.11 7.49 5.10
CA ASP A 15 1.19 6.82 4.90
C ASP A 15 2.04 6.58 6.16
N GLU A 16 1.56 5.74 7.10
CA GLU A 16 2.34 5.23 8.26
C GLU A 16 3.38 4.18 7.82
N TRP A 17 3.94 4.36 6.63
CA TRP A 17 4.81 3.41 6.01
C TRP A 17 6.05 4.19 5.54
N ILE A 18 7.15 4.00 6.27
CA ILE A 18 8.44 4.53 5.84
C ILE A 18 8.89 3.80 4.57
N THR A 19 9.27 4.55 3.55
CA THR A 19 9.78 3.95 2.31
C THR A 19 11.07 3.17 2.57
N VAL A 20 11.40 2.24 1.70
CA VAL A 20 12.66 1.46 1.80
C VAL A 20 13.87 2.40 1.77
N ALA A 21 13.81 3.47 0.97
CA ALA A 21 14.87 4.46 0.89
C ALA A 21 15.06 5.23 2.21
N GLU A 22 13.97 5.69 2.82
CA GLU A 22 14.05 6.38 4.11
C GLU A 22 14.49 5.44 5.24
N TYR A 23 14.03 4.19 5.21
CA TYR A 23 14.47 3.16 6.14
C TYR A 23 15.99 2.89 6.01
N ASP A 24 16.52 2.77 4.79
CA ASP A 24 17.95 2.59 4.53
C ASP A 24 18.79 3.75 5.09
N VAL A 25 18.34 5.00 4.90
CA VAL A 25 19.00 6.17 5.48
C VAL A 25 19.02 6.09 7.01
N LYS A 26 17.87 5.82 7.65
CA LYS A 26 17.81 5.72 9.13
C LYS A 26 18.66 4.56 9.65
N PHE A 27 18.61 3.41 8.98
CA PHE A 27 19.38 2.22 9.34
C PHE A 27 20.89 2.50 9.27
N THR A 28 21.36 3.10 8.17
CA THR A 28 22.78 3.43 7.99
C THR A 28 23.25 4.53 8.95
N GLN A 29 22.41 5.49 9.30
CA GLN A 29 22.70 6.47 10.35
C GLN A 29 22.88 5.80 11.70
N LEU A 30 21.93 4.95 12.12
CA LEU A 30 22.00 4.22 13.39
C LEU A 30 23.22 3.30 13.44
N ALA A 31 23.55 2.64 12.33
CA ALA A 31 24.70 1.75 12.22
C ALA A 31 26.03 2.40 12.63
N ARG A 32 26.17 3.72 12.44
CA ARG A 32 27.38 4.48 12.84
C ARG A 32 27.55 4.55 14.36
N TYR A 33 26.47 4.49 15.12
CA TYR A 33 26.48 4.61 16.58
C TYR A 33 26.57 3.24 17.28
N VAL A 34 26.23 2.15 16.59
CA VAL A 34 26.27 0.79 17.12
C VAL A 34 27.08 -0.18 16.24
N PRO A 35 28.37 0.13 15.95
CA PRO A 35 29.18 -0.68 15.03
C PRO A 35 29.33 -2.13 15.49
N TYR A 36 29.24 -2.40 16.80
CA TYR A 36 29.30 -3.75 17.37
C TYR A 36 28.09 -4.62 17.00
N LEU A 37 26.91 -4.02 16.73
CA LEU A 37 25.71 -4.76 16.30
C LEU A 37 25.70 -5.07 14.80
N ILE A 38 26.64 -4.49 14.05
CA ILE A 38 26.72 -4.53 12.58
C ILE A 38 28.20 -4.76 12.18
N SER A 39 28.92 -5.54 12.99
CA SER A 39 30.36 -5.73 12.86
C SER A 39 30.74 -6.54 11.61
N THR A 40 29.82 -7.37 11.10
CA THR A 40 30.01 -8.13 9.87
C THR A 40 28.97 -7.76 8.81
N LYS A 41 29.34 -8.02 7.55
CA LYS A 41 28.44 -7.85 6.40
C LYS A 41 27.15 -8.65 6.55
N GLU A 42 27.27 -9.88 7.04
CA GLU A 42 26.15 -10.79 7.30
C GLU A 42 25.23 -10.26 8.41
N MET A 43 25.80 -9.79 9.53
CA MET A 43 25.01 -9.15 10.59
C MET A 43 24.27 -7.92 10.08
N LYS A 44 24.91 -7.10 9.22
CA LYS A 44 24.25 -5.95 8.59
C LYS A 44 23.04 -6.36 7.77
N ILE A 45 23.21 -7.36 6.91
CA ILE A 45 22.14 -7.90 6.07
C ILE A 45 21.00 -8.41 6.94
N ARG A 46 21.30 -9.27 7.92
CA ARG A 46 20.29 -9.84 8.81
C ARG A 46 19.52 -8.77 9.58
N ARG A 47 20.22 -7.80 10.19
CA ARG A 47 19.59 -6.70 10.95
C ARG A 47 18.71 -5.81 10.08
N PHE A 48 19.10 -5.58 8.83
CA PHE A 48 18.27 -4.82 7.90
C PHE A 48 17.01 -5.61 7.53
N VAL A 49 17.14 -6.90 7.19
CA VAL A 49 15.99 -7.76 6.85
C VAL A 49 15.02 -7.88 8.03
N ASP A 50 15.54 -8.12 9.24
CA ASP A 50 14.75 -8.24 10.48
C ASP A 50 13.93 -6.98 10.79
N GLY A 51 14.38 -5.80 10.33
CA GLY A 51 13.69 -4.54 10.55
C GLY A 51 12.76 -4.11 9.41
N LEU A 52 12.58 -4.93 8.37
CA LEU A 52 11.63 -4.65 7.29
C LEU A 52 10.19 -4.87 7.76
N VAL A 53 9.28 -4.04 7.24
CA VAL A 53 7.84 -4.25 7.43
C VAL A 53 7.38 -5.56 6.79
N GLU A 54 6.38 -6.20 7.39
CA GLU A 54 5.90 -7.56 7.07
C GLU A 54 5.75 -7.87 5.56
N PRO A 55 5.18 -6.99 4.70
CA PRO A 55 5.06 -7.29 3.28
C PRO A 55 6.41 -7.38 2.55
N LEU A 56 7.36 -6.54 2.95
CA LEU A 56 8.72 -6.54 2.40
C LEU A 56 9.52 -7.69 2.98
N PHE A 57 9.44 -7.90 4.30
CA PHE A 57 10.10 -9.00 4.99
C PHE A 57 9.79 -10.34 4.30
N LYS A 58 8.51 -10.66 4.07
CA LYS A 58 8.12 -11.91 3.38
C LYS A 58 8.73 -12.07 2.00
N GLY A 59 8.81 -10.99 1.22
CA GLY A 59 9.35 -11.04 -0.13
C GLY A 59 10.89 -11.12 -0.16
N VAL A 60 11.55 -10.56 0.84
CA VAL A 60 13.02 -10.51 0.94
C VAL A 60 13.56 -11.75 1.65
N SER A 61 12.97 -12.19 2.77
CA SER A 61 13.46 -13.29 3.60
C SER A 61 13.43 -14.66 2.93
N SER A 62 12.65 -14.82 1.85
CA SER A 62 12.66 -16.02 1.01
C SER A 62 13.93 -16.18 0.15
N ARG A 63 14.87 -15.23 0.19
CA ARG A 63 16.06 -15.17 -0.65
C ARG A 63 17.30 -15.01 0.20
N GLU A 64 18.41 -15.59 -0.28
CA GLU A 64 19.73 -15.34 0.28
C GLU A 64 20.41 -14.18 -0.44
N PHE A 65 21.18 -13.39 0.31
CA PHE A 65 21.90 -12.25 -0.22
C PHE A 65 23.31 -12.21 0.32
N ASP A 66 24.27 -12.09 -0.58
CA ASP A 66 25.66 -11.88 -0.18
C ASP A 66 25.92 -10.41 0.15
N PHE A 67 25.18 -9.46 -0.42
CA PHE A 67 25.47 -8.02 -0.37
C PHE A 67 24.30 -7.19 0.14
N TYR A 68 24.60 -6.22 1.01
CA TYR A 68 23.63 -5.26 1.54
C TYR A 68 22.85 -4.52 0.44
N ALA A 69 23.54 -4.05 -0.60
CA ALA A 69 22.92 -3.35 -1.73
C ALA A 69 21.87 -4.24 -2.44
N SER A 70 22.14 -5.53 -2.59
CA SER A 70 21.21 -6.48 -3.22
C SER A 70 19.92 -6.64 -2.41
N VAL A 71 20.00 -6.56 -1.09
CA VAL A 71 18.84 -6.60 -0.18
C VAL A 71 17.99 -5.33 -0.35
N VAL A 72 18.62 -4.15 -0.36
CA VAL A 72 17.95 -2.85 -0.53
C VAL A 72 17.24 -2.80 -1.89
N ASP A 73 17.93 -3.19 -2.97
CA ASP A 73 17.35 -3.25 -4.32
C ASP A 73 16.15 -4.20 -4.39
N CYS A 74 16.24 -5.35 -3.72
CA CYS A 74 15.15 -6.32 -3.69
C CYS A 74 13.93 -5.75 -2.93
N ALA A 75 14.17 -5.12 -1.78
CA ALA A 75 13.12 -4.48 -0.99
C ALA A 75 12.43 -3.36 -1.77
N GLN A 76 13.18 -2.48 -2.45
CA GLN A 76 12.63 -1.41 -3.30
C GLN A 76 11.79 -1.96 -4.46
N LYS A 77 12.23 -3.05 -5.09
CA LYS A 77 11.44 -3.70 -6.16
C LYS A 77 10.11 -4.25 -5.64
N ILE A 78 10.08 -4.79 -4.42
CA ILE A 78 8.85 -5.30 -3.80
C ILE A 78 7.94 -4.13 -3.39
N GLU A 79 8.48 -3.08 -2.77
CA GLU A 79 7.79 -1.82 -2.47
C GLU A 79 7.07 -1.29 -3.72
N MET A 80 7.79 -1.14 -4.83
CA MET A 80 7.21 -0.65 -6.09
C MET A 80 6.04 -1.52 -6.57
N ARG A 81 6.12 -2.84 -6.40
CA ARG A 81 5.02 -3.76 -6.77
C ARG A 81 3.81 -3.55 -5.86
N ILE A 82 4.02 -3.43 -4.55
CA ILE A 82 2.96 -3.18 -3.57
C ILE A 82 2.25 -1.86 -3.88
N VAL A 83 3.01 -0.78 -4.09
CA VAL A 83 2.46 0.55 -4.42
C VAL A 83 1.63 0.50 -5.70
N LYS A 84 2.14 -0.13 -6.77
CA LYS A 84 1.39 -0.31 -8.02
C LYS A 84 0.08 -1.07 -7.81
N THR A 85 0.08 -2.14 -7.01
CA THR A 85 -1.14 -2.91 -6.71
C THR A 85 -2.14 -2.10 -5.90
N LYS A 86 -1.70 -1.29 -4.93
CA LYS A 86 -2.58 -0.39 -4.15
C LYS A 86 -3.27 0.62 -5.08
N ILE A 87 -2.51 1.31 -5.93
CA ILE A 87 -3.04 2.30 -6.90
C ILE A 87 -4.07 1.65 -7.83
N ALA A 88 -3.77 0.46 -8.37
CA ALA A 88 -4.70 -0.25 -9.25
C ALA A 88 -6.02 -0.61 -8.55
N LYS A 89 -5.93 -1.12 -7.31
CA LYS A 89 -7.10 -1.48 -6.50
C LYS A 89 -7.97 -0.26 -6.21
N ASP A 90 -7.38 0.87 -5.88
CA ASP A 90 -8.13 2.09 -5.57
C ASP A 90 -8.81 2.67 -6.80
N ARG A 91 -8.16 2.61 -7.97
CA ARG A 91 -8.81 2.94 -9.25
C ARG A 91 -10.02 2.05 -9.52
N SER A 92 -9.91 0.75 -9.30
CA SER A 92 -11.03 -0.19 -9.49
C SER A 92 -12.17 0.03 -8.50
N LYS A 93 -11.88 0.37 -7.23
CA LYS A 93 -12.92 0.72 -6.25
C LYS A 93 -13.70 1.96 -6.69
N ARG A 94 -13.00 3.02 -7.11
CA ARG A 94 -13.63 4.26 -7.59
C ARG A 94 -14.54 4.01 -8.79
N ALA A 95 -14.08 3.20 -9.76
CA ALA A 95 -14.89 2.84 -10.93
C ALA A 95 -16.16 2.04 -10.58
N LYS A 96 -16.12 1.15 -9.58
CA LYS A 96 -17.29 0.39 -9.13
C LYS A 96 -18.32 1.25 -8.39
N ILE A 97 -17.86 2.21 -7.58
CA ILE A 97 -18.74 3.17 -6.89
C ILE A 97 -19.47 4.03 -7.92
N GLU A 98 -18.77 4.52 -8.94
CA GLU A 98 -19.36 5.33 -10.01
C GLU A 98 -20.42 4.55 -10.79
N SER A 99 -20.09 3.34 -11.25
CA SER A 99 -21.03 2.49 -11.98
C SER A 99 -22.30 2.17 -11.15
N HIS A 100 -22.17 1.98 -9.84
CA HIS A 100 -23.33 1.72 -8.97
C HIS A 100 -24.23 2.96 -8.78
N ARG A 101 -23.73 4.18 -8.98
CA ARG A 101 -24.55 5.41 -9.00
C ARG A 101 -25.35 5.52 -10.29
N ASP A 102 -24.73 5.22 -11.43
CA ASP A 102 -25.39 5.28 -12.75
C ASP A 102 -26.55 4.28 -12.85
N PHE A 103 -26.39 3.06 -12.33
CA PHE A 103 -27.47 2.06 -12.30
C PHE A 103 -28.64 2.42 -11.37
N ARG A 104 -28.42 3.25 -10.35
CA ARG A 104 -29.50 3.77 -9.48
C ARG A 104 -30.18 5.00 -10.07
N GLY A 105 -29.49 5.82 -10.87
CA GLY A 105 -30.03 7.01 -11.52
C GLY A 105 -30.98 6.72 -12.68
N ASN A 106 -30.87 5.57 -13.34
CA ASN A 106 -31.68 5.24 -14.53
C ASN A 106 -32.98 4.46 -14.24
N ARG A 107 -33.32 4.20 -12.97
CA ARG A 107 -34.53 3.44 -12.59
C ARG A 107 -35.76 4.32 -12.35
N GLY A 108 -35.86 5.44 -13.08
CA GLY A 108 -36.90 6.44 -12.91
C GLY A 108 -37.24 7.20 -14.20
N SER A 109 -37.45 6.50 -15.32
CA SER A 109 -38.08 7.07 -16.52
C SER A 109 -38.72 5.98 -17.38
N SER A 110 -39.77 5.35 -16.85
CA SER A 110 -40.76 4.63 -17.64
C SER A 110 -42.09 5.37 -17.46
N SER A 111 -42.44 6.22 -18.42
CA SER A 111 -43.82 6.65 -18.63
C SER A 111 -44.05 6.89 -20.12
N THR A 112 -44.48 5.83 -20.78
CA THR A 112 -45.13 5.79 -22.10
C THR A 112 -46.16 6.90 -22.27
N ARG A 113 -46.03 7.73 -23.31
CA ARG A 113 -47.17 8.41 -23.95
C ARG A 113 -46.93 8.51 -25.46
N GLN A 114 -47.68 7.72 -26.23
CA GLN A 114 -47.87 7.96 -27.66
C GLN A 114 -48.86 9.10 -27.85
N PRO A 115 -48.62 10.07 -28.76
CA PRO A 115 -49.62 11.06 -29.13
C PRO A 115 -50.66 10.42 -30.06
N ARG A 116 -51.94 10.67 -29.79
CA ARG A 116 -53.05 10.36 -30.71
C ARG A 116 -53.14 11.50 -31.73
N ASP A 117 -53.14 11.14 -33.01
CA ASP A 117 -53.50 12.02 -34.11
C ASP A 117 -54.98 12.43 -34.01
N THR A 118 -55.25 13.71 -34.28
CA THR A 118 -56.58 14.26 -34.59
C THR A 118 -56.54 14.87 -35.97
#